data_AF-A0A7R9K337-F1
#
_entry.id   AF-A0A7R9K337-F1
#
_cell.length_a   1.000
_cell.length_b   1.000
_cell.length_c   1.000
_cell.angle_alpha   90.00
_cell.angle_beta   90.00
_cell.angle_gamma   90.00
#
_symmetry.space_group_name_H-M   'P 1'
#
loop_
_entity.id
_entity.type
_entity.pdbx_description
1 polymer ?
#
loop_
_entity_poly.entity_id
_entity_poly.type
_entity_poly.pdbx_seq_one_letter_code
_entity_poly.pdbx_strand_id
1 'polypeptide(L)'
;MFLLNALFSYIIFVNTLLLGIEMVPANQESSAVQEVDLLGEGDRSGEITPSKSLVFAVLEVCLCLLVRQLPALNPAPVVTPTTRPSQLPSEGSGRLIATALSTMEGLPRLCSPQGAAAILPTVLYLTTNVMKECATKGVHDPTVLATSVPVTAALHTLRTLITDRYCKDDRVATEWRTLLQSALAKVIDLAKTGCEETRLDEVTMLLAVAVFVLHAPPEVVCAPNLQYPCINQFRQCLQSDNITVKLKCVQTVRTIFAHSDRNVATPYIHALAPRIIEFLYTDASRLPVSDAQLSLTLESIHTVETLITLAEPKHSKLPHQY
;
A
#
# COMPACT_ATOMS: atom_id res chain seq x y z
N MET A 1 -9.54 41.73 -10.71
CA MET A 1 -9.90 41.63 -12.15
C MET A 1 -9.47 40.28 -12.77
N PHE A 2 -8.27 39.76 -12.47
CA PHE A 2 -7.82 38.45 -12.97
C PHE A 2 -8.59 37.22 -12.46
N LEU A 3 -9.00 37.18 -11.18
CA LEU A 3 -9.79 36.05 -10.65
C LEU A 3 -11.22 35.96 -11.22
N LEU A 4 -11.84 37.11 -11.53
CA LEU A 4 -13.21 37.13 -12.07
C LEU A 4 -13.25 36.61 -13.52
N ASN A 5 -12.24 36.94 -14.33
CA ASN A 5 -12.11 36.43 -15.70
C ASN A 5 -11.78 34.92 -15.73
N ALA A 6 -11.01 34.42 -14.75
CA ALA A 6 -10.75 32.98 -14.62
C ALA A 6 -12.01 32.18 -14.23
N LEU A 7 -12.83 32.72 -13.33
CA LEU A 7 -14.13 32.14 -12.96
C LEU A 7 -15.14 32.17 -14.12
N PHE A 8 -15.16 33.25 -14.91
CA PHE A 8 -16.05 33.35 -16.07
C PHE A 8 -15.65 32.39 -17.20
N SER A 9 -14.34 32.23 -17.48
CA SER A 9 -13.85 31.22 -18.43
C SER A 9 -14.14 29.79 -17.95
N TYR A 10 -14.03 29.51 -16.65
CA TYR A 10 -14.35 28.18 -16.11
C TYR A 10 -15.85 27.86 -16.21
N ILE A 11 -16.72 28.83 -15.94
CA ILE A 11 -18.18 28.65 -16.06
C ILE A 11 -18.63 28.50 -17.52
N ILE A 12 -18.03 29.25 -18.45
CA ILE A 12 -18.32 29.09 -19.89
C ILE A 12 -17.77 27.76 -20.42
N PHE A 13 -16.57 27.36 -19.99
CA PHE A 13 -15.98 26.07 -20.39
C PHE A 13 -16.81 24.89 -19.87
N VAL A 14 -17.26 24.94 -18.62
CA VAL A 14 -18.12 23.89 -18.02
C VAL A 14 -19.50 23.87 -18.68
N ASN A 15 -20.13 25.03 -18.94
CA ASN A 15 -21.44 25.07 -19.63
C ASN A 15 -21.35 24.65 -21.11
N THR A 16 -20.24 24.94 -21.80
CA THR A 16 -20.03 24.50 -23.19
C THR A 16 -19.74 23.00 -23.27
N LEU A 17 -19.06 22.43 -22.26
CA LEU A 17 -18.91 20.97 -22.14
C LEU A 17 -20.25 20.28 -21.83
N LEU A 18 -21.11 20.89 -21.01
CA LEU A 18 -22.43 20.34 -20.66
C LEU A 18 -23.46 20.40 -21.80
N LEU A 19 -23.34 21.37 -22.71
CA LEU A 19 -24.22 21.51 -23.89
C LEU A 19 -23.81 20.63 -25.09
N GLY A 20 -22.59 20.06 -25.07
CA GLY A 20 -22.04 19.26 -26.17
C GLY A 20 -22.08 17.75 -25.97
N ILE A 21 -22.65 17.25 -24.87
CA ILE A 21 -22.81 15.81 -24.64
C ILE A 21 -24.07 15.36 -25.39
N GLU A 22 -23.89 14.88 -26.61
CA GLU A 22 -24.83 13.89 -27.16
C GLU A 22 -24.91 12.76 -26.13
N MET A 23 -26.07 12.60 -25.49
CA MET A 23 -26.31 11.53 -24.54
C MET A 23 -26.34 10.20 -25.29
N VAL A 24 -25.16 9.60 -25.46
CA VAL A 24 -25.03 8.19 -25.81
C VAL A 24 -25.66 7.41 -24.65
N PRO A 25 -26.61 6.48 -24.90
CA PRO A 25 -27.23 5.72 -23.83
C PRO A 25 -26.13 4.99 -23.04
N ALA A 26 -26.18 5.05 -21.70
CA ALA A 26 -25.17 4.49 -20.79
C ALA A 26 -24.80 3.02 -21.06
N ASN A 27 -25.70 2.27 -21.71
CA ASN A 27 -25.47 0.90 -22.14
C ASN A 27 -24.47 0.76 -23.31
N GLN A 28 -24.39 1.77 -24.19
CA GLN A 28 -23.41 1.84 -25.28
C GLN A 28 -22.03 2.31 -24.79
N GLU A 29 -21.98 3.22 -23.81
CA GLU A 29 -20.71 3.65 -23.18
C GLU A 29 -20.03 2.50 -22.42
N SER A 30 -20.77 1.72 -21.62
CA SER A 30 -20.21 0.58 -20.89
C SER A 30 -19.66 -0.51 -21.83
N SER A 31 -20.34 -0.77 -22.95
CA SER A 31 -19.88 -1.70 -23.98
C SER A 31 -18.65 -1.18 -24.73
N ALA A 32 -18.60 0.12 -25.05
CA ALA A 32 -17.47 0.73 -25.75
C ALA A 32 -16.20 0.78 -24.87
N VAL A 33 -16.33 1.08 -23.58
CA VAL A 33 -15.22 1.05 -22.62
C VAL A 33 -14.64 -0.36 -22.47
N GLN A 34 -15.51 -1.39 -22.45
CA GLN A 34 -15.06 -2.79 -22.41
C GLN A 34 -14.28 -3.21 -23.66
N GLU A 35 -14.61 -2.68 -24.84
CA GLU A 35 -13.87 -2.94 -26.09
C GLU A 35 -12.54 -2.18 -26.18
N VAL A 36 -12.50 -0.93 -25.73
CA VAL A 36 -11.25 -0.14 -25.66
C VAL A 36 -10.22 -0.80 -24.76
N ASP A 37 -10.66 -1.38 -23.64
CA ASP A 37 -9.80 -2.12 -22.72
C ASP A 37 -9.13 -3.35 -23.38
N LEU A 38 -9.75 -3.95 -24.39
CA LEU A 38 -9.19 -5.11 -25.10
C LEU A 38 -8.11 -4.71 -26.12
N LEU A 39 -7.87 -3.41 -26.33
CA LEU A 39 -6.77 -2.93 -27.19
C LEU A 39 -5.40 -3.09 -26.52
N GLY A 40 -5.36 -3.28 -25.19
CA GLY A 40 -4.12 -3.59 -24.47
C GLY A 40 -3.63 -5.01 -24.71
N GLU A 41 -2.38 -5.29 -24.33
CA GLU A 41 -1.80 -6.63 -24.46
C GLU A 41 -2.52 -7.68 -23.61
N GLY A 42 -2.64 -8.90 -24.14
CA GLY A 42 -3.31 -10.02 -23.46
C GLY A 42 -4.74 -10.28 -23.92
N ASP A 43 -5.30 -9.46 -24.81
CA ASP A 43 -6.63 -9.66 -25.41
C ASP A 43 -7.72 -10.15 -24.42
N ARG A 44 -8.57 -11.13 -24.79
CA ARG A 44 -9.58 -11.74 -23.91
C ARG A 44 -9.02 -12.93 -23.10
N SER A 45 -7.92 -13.51 -23.53
CA SER A 45 -7.34 -14.75 -22.98
C SER A 45 -6.36 -14.50 -21.83
N GLY A 46 -5.77 -13.31 -21.77
CA GLY A 46 -4.62 -12.98 -20.93
C GLY A 46 -3.27 -13.43 -21.50
N GLU A 47 -3.24 -14.06 -22.68
CA GLU A 47 -2.02 -14.57 -23.27
C GLU A 47 -1.16 -13.43 -23.83
N ILE A 48 0.03 -13.28 -23.25
CA ILE A 48 1.03 -12.30 -23.68
C ILE A 48 2.23 -13.08 -24.23
N THR A 49 2.59 -12.84 -25.50
CA THR A 49 3.74 -13.51 -26.14
C THR A 49 5.03 -12.71 -25.89
N PRO A 50 6.04 -13.22 -25.15
CA PRO A 50 7.25 -12.47 -24.77
C PRO A 50 8.01 -11.81 -25.91
N SER A 51 8.23 -12.52 -27.02
CA SER A 51 8.99 -11.99 -28.16
C SER A 51 8.26 -10.92 -28.99
N LYS A 52 7.00 -10.62 -28.64
CA LYS A 52 6.15 -9.64 -29.34
C LYS A 52 5.51 -8.62 -28.39
N SER A 53 5.85 -8.68 -27.11
CA SER A 53 5.20 -7.94 -26.04
C SER A 53 6.06 -6.77 -25.58
N LEU A 54 5.51 -5.56 -25.63
CA LEU A 54 6.14 -4.38 -25.03
C LEU A 54 6.15 -4.52 -23.51
N VAL A 55 5.06 -5.01 -22.92
CA VAL A 55 4.93 -5.22 -21.47
C VAL A 55 6.02 -6.16 -20.95
N PHE A 56 6.26 -7.30 -21.61
CA PHE A 56 7.33 -8.22 -21.24
C PHE A 56 8.72 -7.68 -21.55
N ALA A 57 8.91 -6.94 -22.64
CA ALA A 57 10.18 -6.26 -22.89
C ALA A 57 10.52 -5.25 -21.76
N VAL A 58 9.55 -4.47 -21.31
CA VAL A 58 9.74 -3.52 -20.20
C VAL A 58 9.96 -4.25 -18.86
N LEU A 59 9.23 -5.35 -18.60
CA LEU A 59 9.47 -6.18 -17.42
C LEU A 59 10.87 -6.79 -17.42
N GLU A 60 11.37 -7.26 -18.56
CA GLU A 60 12.72 -7.82 -18.68
C GLU A 60 13.78 -6.76 -18.40
N VAL A 61 13.61 -5.53 -18.93
CA VAL A 61 14.51 -4.41 -18.62
C VAL A 61 14.47 -4.06 -17.14
N CYS A 62 13.28 -3.99 -16.54
CA CYS A 62 13.11 -3.72 -15.11
C CYS A 62 13.76 -4.82 -14.27
N LEU A 63 13.52 -6.10 -14.58
CA LEU A 63 14.13 -7.24 -13.90
C LEU A 63 15.65 -7.21 -14.02
N CYS A 64 16.19 -6.98 -15.22
CA CYS A 64 17.62 -6.88 -15.47
C CYS A 64 18.25 -5.76 -14.63
N LEU A 65 17.62 -4.58 -14.59
CA LEU A 65 18.07 -3.48 -13.73
C LEU A 65 18.02 -3.89 -12.26
N LEU A 66 16.89 -4.43 -11.79
CA LEU A 66 16.69 -4.79 -10.39
C LEU A 66 17.68 -5.87 -9.94
N VAL A 67 17.93 -6.92 -10.73
CA VAL A 67 18.92 -7.97 -10.41
C VAL A 67 20.35 -7.42 -10.40
N ARG A 68 20.66 -6.42 -11.22
CA ARG A 68 21.98 -5.75 -11.16
C ARG A 68 22.17 -4.95 -9.88
N GLN A 69 21.11 -4.30 -9.38
CA GLN A 69 21.18 -3.54 -8.12
C GLN A 69 21.03 -4.46 -6.89
N LEU A 70 20.21 -5.50 -7.00
CA LEU A 70 19.82 -6.44 -5.95
C LEU A 70 19.94 -7.88 -6.48
N PRO A 71 21.15 -8.47 -6.51
CA PRO A 71 21.39 -9.78 -7.09
C PRO A 71 20.56 -10.93 -6.48
N ALA A 72 20.13 -10.78 -5.23
CA ALA A 72 19.27 -11.74 -4.53
C ALA A 72 17.87 -11.89 -5.16
N LEU A 73 17.47 -10.99 -6.06
CA LEU A 73 16.23 -11.10 -6.83
C LEU A 73 16.32 -12.12 -7.97
N ASN A 74 17.52 -12.59 -8.31
CA ASN A 74 17.70 -13.60 -9.35
C ASN A 74 17.07 -14.92 -8.90
N PRO A 75 16.07 -15.46 -9.62
CA PRO A 75 15.43 -16.73 -9.27
C PRO A 75 16.33 -17.95 -9.49
N ALA A 76 17.48 -17.80 -10.16
CA ALA A 76 18.41 -18.90 -10.36
C ALA A 76 18.95 -19.41 -9.00
N PRO A 77 19.07 -20.75 -8.81
CA PRO A 77 19.59 -21.31 -7.58
C PRO A 77 21.00 -20.78 -7.31
N VAL A 78 21.16 -20.17 -6.15
CA VAL A 78 22.42 -19.60 -5.69
C VAL A 78 23.40 -20.76 -5.44
N VAL A 79 24.30 -21.02 -6.38
CA VAL A 79 25.29 -22.13 -6.31
C VAL A 79 26.37 -21.86 -5.26
N THR A 80 26.52 -20.61 -4.82
CA THR A 80 27.46 -20.20 -3.76
C THR A 80 26.80 -19.14 -2.88
N PRO A 81 26.75 -19.30 -1.53
CA PRO A 81 26.24 -18.26 -0.65
C PRO A 81 27.17 -17.06 -0.79
N THR A 82 26.73 -16.06 -1.56
CA THR A 82 27.43 -14.78 -1.62
C THR A 82 27.08 -14.05 -0.34
N THR A 83 27.93 -14.20 0.67
CA THR A 83 27.99 -13.31 1.83
C THR A 83 28.39 -11.93 1.35
N ARG A 84 27.44 -11.18 0.77
CA ARG A 84 27.59 -9.74 0.70
C ARG A 84 27.17 -9.17 2.05
N PRO A 85 27.95 -8.27 2.65
CA PRO A 85 27.43 -7.44 3.71
C PRO A 85 26.17 -6.74 3.16
N SER A 86 25.12 -6.70 3.95
CA SER A 86 23.88 -5.93 3.71
C SER A 86 24.24 -4.44 3.60
N GLN A 87 24.84 -4.05 2.48
CA GLN A 87 25.15 -2.66 2.18
C GLN A 87 23.88 -2.08 1.58
N LEU A 88 23.33 -1.07 2.26
CA LEU A 88 22.24 -0.29 1.70
C LEU A 88 22.61 0.18 0.29
N PRO A 89 21.66 0.17 -0.66
CA PRO A 89 21.88 0.74 -1.98
C PRO A 89 22.42 2.17 -1.84
N SER A 90 23.45 2.52 -2.61
CA SER A 90 23.88 3.91 -2.73
C SER A 90 22.71 4.77 -3.20
N GLU A 91 22.73 6.09 -2.96
CA GLU A 91 21.63 6.97 -3.40
C GLU A 91 21.31 6.83 -4.90
N GLY A 92 22.35 6.69 -5.74
CA GLY A 92 22.18 6.44 -7.17
C GLY A 92 21.52 5.09 -7.47
N SER A 93 21.91 4.04 -6.76
CA SER A 93 21.29 2.71 -6.86
C SER A 93 19.83 2.72 -6.42
N GLY A 94 19.52 3.39 -5.29
CA GLY A 94 18.16 3.54 -4.77
C GLY A 94 17.23 4.25 -5.75
N ARG A 95 17.70 5.29 -6.45
CA ARG A 95 16.94 5.97 -7.51
C ARG A 95 16.66 5.07 -8.70
N LEU A 96 17.64 4.27 -9.15
CA LEU A 96 17.44 3.32 -10.26
C LEU A 96 16.38 2.27 -9.89
N ILE A 97 16.43 1.74 -8.67
CA ILE A 97 15.42 0.81 -8.14
C ILE A 97 14.04 1.46 -8.14
N ALA A 98 13.92 2.69 -7.62
CA ALA A 98 12.66 3.43 -7.60
C ALA A 98 12.08 3.69 -9.00
N THR A 99 12.94 4.01 -9.98
CA THR A 99 12.52 4.20 -11.38
C THR A 99 11.98 2.90 -11.98
N ALA A 100 12.64 1.76 -11.74
CA ALA A 100 12.15 0.47 -12.21
C ALA A 100 10.77 0.12 -11.60
N LEU A 101 10.61 0.32 -10.29
CA LEU A 101 9.32 0.14 -9.61
C LEU A 101 8.21 1.04 -10.18
N SER A 102 8.50 2.33 -10.36
CA SER A 102 7.58 3.31 -10.95
C SER A 102 7.22 2.99 -12.41
N THR A 103 8.10 2.28 -13.12
CA THR A 103 7.84 1.82 -14.49
C THR A 103 6.90 0.60 -14.46
N MET A 104 7.17 -0.35 -13.56
CA MET A 104 6.35 -1.55 -13.41
C MET A 104 4.92 -1.26 -12.91
N GLU A 105 4.72 -0.27 -12.04
CA GLU A 105 3.37 0.08 -11.56
C GLU A 105 2.43 0.60 -12.67
N GLY A 106 3.00 1.12 -13.78
CA GLY A 106 2.25 1.59 -14.94
C GLY A 106 1.87 0.50 -15.93
N LEU A 107 2.52 -0.68 -15.88
CA LEU A 107 2.35 -1.74 -16.88
C LEU A 107 0.94 -2.33 -16.97
N PRO A 108 0.19 -2.54 -15.87
CA PRO A 108 -1.19 -3.03 -15.95
C PRO A 108 -2.08 -2.19 -16.87
N ARG A 109 -1.78 -0.89 -17.04
CA ARG A 109 -2.56 0.03 -17.90
C ARG A 109 -2.32 -0.18 -19.39
N LEU A 110 -1.24 -0.86 -19.76
CA LEU A 110 -0.92 -1.22 -21.15
C LEU A 110 -1.52 -2.58 -21.54
N CYS A 111 -2.08 -3.30 -20.59
CA CYS A 111 -2.69 -4.60 -20.79
C CYS A 111 -4.21 -4.49 -20.88
N SER A 112 -4.81 -5.50 -21.52
CA SER A 112 -6.19 -5.86 -21.26
C SER A 112 -6.38 -6.29 -19.79
N PRO A 113 -7.62 -6.41 -19.28
CA PRO A 113 -7.83 -6.83 -17.90
C PRO A 113 -7.19 -8.20 -17.60
N GLN A 114 -7.38 -9.17 -18.49
CA GLN A 114 -6.78 -10.50 -18.36
C GLN A 114 -5.25 -10.43 -18.50
N GLY A 115 -4.72 -9.62 -19.42
CA GLY A 115 -3.27 -9.42 -19.54
C GLY A 115 -2.67 -8.75 -18.29
N ALA A 116 -3.40 -7.82 -17.67
CA ALA A 116 -2.97 -7.15 -16.44
C ALA A 116 -2.93 -8.15 -15.27
N ALA A 117 -3.95 -9.00 -15.13
CA ALA A 117 -3.97 -10.07 -14.15
C ALA A 117 -2.82 -11.06 -14.38
N ALA A 118 -2.49 -11.39 -15.64
CA ALA A 118 -1.40 -12.31 -15.97
C ALA A 118 -0.01 -11.82 -15.54
N ILE A 119 0.26 -10.50 -15.61
CA ILE A 119 1.56 -9.93 -15.20
C ILE A 119 1.64 -9.57 -13.72
N LEU A 120 0.49 -9.38 -13.05
CA LEU A 120 0.42 -8.91 -11.67
C LEU A 120 1.25 -9.76 -10.68
N PRO A 121 1.28 -11.11 -10.74
CA PRO A 121 2.11 -11.92 -9.84
C PRO A 121 3.59 -11.54 -9.92
N THR A 122 4.10 -11.29 -11.13
CA THR A 122 5.50 -10.89 -11.35
C THR A 122 5.77 -9.52 -10.76
N VAL A 123 4.89 -8.54 -10.99
CA VAL A 123 5.05 -7.19 -10.45
C VAL A 123 4.99 -7.19 -8.92
N LEU A 124 4.05 -7.92 -8.32
CA LEU A 124 3.93 -8.07 -6.86
C LEU A 124 5.16 -8.78 -6.28
N TYR A 125 5.64 -9.85 -6.93
CA TYR A 125 6.85 -10.56 -6.51
C TYR A 125 8.06 -9.63 -6.49
N LEU A 126 8.31 -8.89 -7.58
CA LEU A 126 9.45 -7.99 -7.66
C LEU A 126 9.33 -6.86 -6.64
N THR A 127 8.16 -6.26 -6.51
CA THR A 127 7.92 -5.16 -5.56
C THR A 127 8.14 -5.61 -4.11
N THR A 128 7.56 -6.74 -3.71
CA THR A 128 7.70 -7.26 -2.34
C THR A 128 9.12 -7.72 -2.02
N ASN A 129 9.85 -8.29 -2.98
CA ASN A 129 11.23 -8.70 -2.76
C ASN A 129 12.21 -7.50 -2.80
N VAL A 130 11.98 -6.48 -3.63
CA VAL A 130 12.75 -5.23 -3.56
C VAL A 130 12.60 -4.60 -2.19
N MET A 131 11.36 -4.51 -1.68
CA MET A 131 11.10 -4.05 -0.31
C MET A 131 11.86 -4.90 0.71
N LYS A 132 11.83 -6.22 0.59
CA LYS A 132 12.55 -7.13 1.48
C LYS A 132 14.05 -6.83 1.52
N GLU A 133 14.69 -6.80 0.36
CA GLU A 133 16.14 -6.61 0.26
C GLU A 133 16.57 -5.21 0.71
N CYS A 134 15.76 -4.18 0.43
CA CYS A 134 16.07 -2.79 0.81
C CYS A 134 15.69 -2.43 2.25
N ALA A 135 14.88 -3.25 2.92
CA ALA A 135 14.46 -3.04 4.31
C ALA A 135 15.09 -4.03 5.28
N THR A 136 15.99 -4.91 4.81
CA THR A 136 16.74 -5.81 5.69
C THR A 136 17.87 -5.04 6.38
N LYS A 137 17.97 -5.19 7.70
CA LYS A 137 19.00 -4.56 8.53
C LYS A 137 19.52 -5.53 9.58
N GLY A 138 20.64 -5.20 10.21
CA GLY A 138 21.16 -5.97 11.35
C GLY A 138 20.17 -5.92 12.52
N VAL A 139 20.09 -6.98 13.33
CA VAL A 139 19.13 -7.03 14.46
C VAL A 139 19.29 -5.84 15.41
N HIS A 140 20.53 -5.42 15.66
CA HIS A 140 20.87 -4.29 16.53
C HIS A 140 21.00 -2.95 15.80
N ASP A 141 20.71 -2.88 14.51
CA ASP A 141 20.76 -1.64 13.75
C ASP A 141 19.55 -0.75 14.10
N PRO A 142 19.76 0.43 14.73
CA PRO A 142 18.67 1.30 15.12
C PRO A 142 18.10 2.11 13.94
N THR A 143 18.71 2.04 12.76
CA THR A 143 18.26 2.80 11.59
C THR A 143 16.85 2.38 11.17
N VAL A 144 16.07 3.38 10.76
CA VAL A 144 14.73 3.18 10.20
C VAL A 144 14.84 3.29 8.69
N LEU A 145 14.63 2.17 8.00
CA LEU A 145 14.79 2.08 6.55
C LEU A 145 13.52 2.47 5.77
N ALA A 146 12.39 2.60 6.47
CA ALA A 146 11.09 2.95 5.90
C ALA A 146 11.07 4.25 5.09
N THR A 147 12.00 5.17 5.32
CA THR A 147 12.10 6.45 4.59
C THR A 147 13.10 6.42 3.44
N SER A 148 13.78 5.29 3.21
CA SER A 148 14.69 5.16 2.08
C SER A 148 13.94 5.22 0.75
N VAL A 149 14.57 5.78 -0.27
CA VAL A 149 14.01 5.92 -1.62
C VAL A 149 13.48 4.59 -2.19
N PRO A 150 14.23 3.47 -2.17
CA PRO A 150 13.71 2.22 -2.74
C PRO A 150 12.53 1.64 -1.93
N VAL A 151 12.53 1.76 -0.61
CA VAL A 151 11.42 1.26 0.23
C VAL A 151 10.16 2.09 0.02
N THR A 152 10.28 3.42 0.00
CA THR A 152 9.14 4.32 -0.26
C THR A 152 8.55 4.09 -1.66
N ALA A 153 9.39 3.88 -2.67
CA ALA A 153 8.94 3.53 -4.02
C ALA A 153 8.21 2.17 -4.06
N ALA A 154 8.68 1.17 -3.30
CA ALA A 154 8.04 -0.14 -3.25
C ALA A 154 6.67 -0.06 -2.56
N LEU A 155 6.57 0.67 -1.44
CA LEU A 155 5.30 0.93 -0.75
C LEU A 155 4.31 1.69 -1.64
N HIS A 156 4.79 2.68 -2.40
CA HIS A 156 3.98 3.39 -3.38
C HIS A 156 3.48 2.45 -4.48
N THR A 157 4.37 1.63 -5.06
CA THR A 157 4.02 0.65 -6.09
C THR A 157 2.94 -0.32 -5.59
N LEU A 158 3.08 -0.85 -4.37
CA LEU A 158 2.04 -1.67 -3.75
C LEU A 158 0.70 -0.92 -3.68
N ARG A 159 0.71 0.32 -3.19
CA ARG A 159 -0.51 1.14 -3.11
C ARG A 159 -1.16 1.35 -4.48
N THR A 160 -0.38 1.63 -5.52
CA THR A 160 -0.87 1.81 -6.89
C THR A 160 -1.59 0.55 -7.37
N LEU A 161 -0.99 -0.62 -7.19
CA LEU A 161 -1.57 -1.91 -7.60
C LEU A 161 -2.83 -2.29 -6.77
N ILE A 162 -2.82 -1.97 -5.48
CA ILE A 162 -3.93 -2.22 -4.55
C ILE A 162 -5.15 -1.34 -4.87
N THR A 163 -4.91 -0.14 -5.37
CA THR A 163 -5.97 0.82 -5.72
C THR A 163 -6.31 0.82 -7.21
N ASP A 164 -5.72 -0.10 -7.98
CA ASP A 164 -5.93 -0.19 -9.42
C ASP A 164 -7.40 -0.48 -9.74
N ARG A 165 -7.87 0.03 -10.90
CA ARG A 165 -9.23 -0.14 -11.39
C ARG A 165 -9.64 -1.61 -11.49
N TYR A 166 -8.68 -2.51 -11.75
CA TYR A 166 -8.96 -3.94 -11.87
C TYR A 166 -9.41 -4.60 -10.57
N CYS A 167 -9.26 -3.94 -9.41
CA CYS A 167 -9.90 -4.37 -8.16
C CYS A 167 -11.44 -4.36 -8.22
N LYS A 168 -12.02 -3.65 -9.20
CA LYS A 168 -13.47 -3.48 -9.38
C LYS A 168 -13.96 -3.95 -10.76
N ASP A 169 -13.08 -4.44 -11.62
CA ASP A 169 -13.45 -4.94 -12.95
C ASP A 169 -14.08 -6.34 -12.85
N ASP A 170 -15.32 -6.50 -13.28
CA ASP A 170 -16.08 -7.75 -13.14
C ASP A 170 -15.39 -8.98 -13.74
N ARG A 171 -14.51 -8.77 -14.73
CA ARG A 171 -13.82 -9.85 -15.44
C ARG A 171 -12.68 -10.46 -14.63
N VAL A 172 -11.97 -9.65 -13.84
CA VAL A 172 -10.70 -10.04 -13.20
C VAL A 172 -10.60 -9.69 -11.72
N ALA A 173 -11.56 -8.95 -11.15
CA ALA A 173 -11.43 -8.45 -9.79
C ALA A 173 -11.29 -9.55 -8.74
N THR A 174 -11.91 -10.71 -8.93
CA THR A 174 -11.75 -11.86 -8.03
C THR A 174 -10.30 -12.36 -8.04
N GLU A 175 -9.74 -12.63 -9.21
CA GLU A 175 -8.35 -13.06 -9.36
C GLU A 175 -7.37 -12.00 -8.86
N TRP A 176 -7.57 -10.73 -9.24
CA TRP A 176 -6.77 -9.60 -8.78
C TRP A 176 -6.73 -9.51 -7.26
N ARG A 177 -7.90 -9.59 -6.60
CA ARG A 177 -7.99 -9.58 -5.12
C ARG A 177 -7.32 -10.81 -4.50
N THR A 178 -7.42 -12.00 -5.10
CA THR A 178 -6.71 -13.19 -4.62
C THR A 178 -5.18 -13.06 -4.72
N LEU A 179 -4.68 -12.42 -5.78
CA LEU A 179 -3.27 -12.09 -5.92
C LEU A 179 -2.82 -11.06 -4.88
N LEU A 180 -3.63 -10.04 -4.60
CA LEU A 180 -3.37 -9.09 -3.51
C LEU A 180 -3.39 -9.75 -2.13
N GLN A 181 -4.30 -10.70 -1.87
CA GLN A 181 -4.32 -11.50 -0.65
C GLN A 181 -3.04 -12.32 -0.50
N SER A 182 -2.55 -12.90 -1.60
CA SER A 182 -1.29 -13.66 -1.62
C SER A 182 -0.09 -12.75 -1.34
N ALA A 183 -0.08 -11.54 -1.89
CA ALA A 183 0.95 -10.55 -1.60
C ALA A 183 0.90 -10.07 -0.14
N LEU A 184 -0.28 -9.84 0.43
CA LEU A 184 -0.44 -9.51 1.84
C LEU A 184 0.05 -10.64 2.75
N ALA A 185 -0.31 -11.89 2.44
CA ALA A 185 0.20 -13.07 3.15
C ALA A 185 1.73 -13.11 3.11
N LYS A 186 2.33 -12.87 1.93
CA LYS A 186 3.78 -12.79 1.78
C LYS A 186 4.39 -11.67 2.64
N VAL A 187 3.80 -10.47 2.67
CA VAL A 187 4.28 -9.35 3.50
C VAL A 187 4.21 -9.71 5.00
N ILE A 188 3.13 -10.34 5.44
CA ILE A 188 2.98 -10.83 6.82
C ILE A 188 4.05 -11.87 7.15
N ASP A 189 4.32 -12.79 6.23
CA ASP A 189 5.33 -13.82 6.44
C ASP A 189 6.74 -13.23 6.47
N LEU A 190 7.02 -12.25 5.61
CA LEU A 190 8.27 -11.49 5.67
C LEU A 190 8.48 -10.86 7.05
N ALA A 191 7.45 -10.28 7.65
CA ALA A 191 7.54 -9.65 8.97
C ALA A 191 7.92 -10.64 10.09
N LYS A 192 7.66 -11.93 9.88
CA LYS A 192 8.02 -13.02 10.82
C LYS A 192 9.38 -13.65 10.50
N THR A 193 9.85 -13.53 9.27
CA THR A 193 11.11 -14.14 8.84
C THR A 193 12.28 -13.21 9.14
N GLY A 194 13.11 -13.61 10.10
CA GLY A 194 14.44 -13.07 10.36
C GLY A 194 15.38 -14.22 10.73
N CYS A 195 16.68 -13.96 10.70
CA CYS A 195 17.69 -14.86 11.27
C CYS A 195 18.36 -14.18 12.46
N GLU A 196 19.28 -14.88 13.14
CA GLU A 196 19.99 -14.33 14.30
C GLU A 196 20.76 -13.02 13.98
N GLU A 197 21.15 -12.82 12.73
CA GLU A 197 21.97 -11.68 12.31
C GLU A 197 21.15 -10.53 11.69
N THR A 198 20.07 -10.85 10.97
CA THR A 198 19.32 -9.85 10.19
C THR A 198 17.81 -10.00 10.36
N ARG A 199 17.13 -8.87 10.26
CA ARG A 199 15.67 -8.77 10.29
C ARG A 199 15.19 -7.65 9.38
N LEU A 200 13.92 -7.70 9.02
CA LEU A 200 13.28 -6.59 8.31
C LEU A 200 12.97 -5.44 9.27
N ASP A 201 13.14 -4.22 8.75
CA ASP A 201 12.79 -2.99 9.44
C ASP A 201 11.31 -2.98 9.85
N GLU A 202 11.06 -2.88 11.15
CA GLU A 202 9.73 -3.05 11.72
C GLU A 202 8.77 -1.95 11.26
N VAL A 203 9.28 -0.72 11.07
CA VAL A 203 8.49 0.40 10.54
C VAL A 203 8.12 0.14 9.08
N THR A 204 9.02 -0.40 8.27
CA THR A 204 8.72 -0.78 6.88
C THR A 204 7.62 -1.85 6.84
N MET A 205 7.72 -2.90 7.65
CA MET A 205 6.72 -3.97 7.68
C MET A 205 5.36 -3.46 8.18
N LEU A 206 5.36 -2.60 9.20
CA LEU A 206 4.17 -1.91 9.68
C LEU A 206 3.49 -1.12 8.56
N LEU A 207 4.24 -0.29 7.82
CA LEU A 207 3.70 0.52 6.74
C LEU A 207 3.24 -0.33 5.55
N ALA A 208 3.94 -1.41 5.22
CA ALA A 208 3.53 -2.32 4.16
C ALA A 208 2.16 -2.93 4.46
N VAL A 209 1.94 -3.45 5.67
CA VAL A 209 0.63 -3.95 6.11
C VAL A 209 -0.42 -2.83 6.10
N ALA A 210 -0.06 -1.64 6.59
CA ALA A 210 -0.98 -0.50 6.63
C ALA A 210 -1.45 -0.06 5.24
N VAL A 211 -0.58 -0.10 4.22
CA VAL A 211 -0.94 0.21 2.83
C VAL A 211 -2.07 -0.70 2.35
N PHE A 212 -2.02 -2.00 2.66
CA PHE A 212 -3.13 -2.91 2.36
C PHE A 212 -4.38 -2.55 3.17
N VAL A 213 -4.26 -2.42 4.50
CA VAL A 213 -5.42 -2.18 5.38
C VAL A 213 -6.16 -0.88 5.03
N LEU A 214 -5.44 0.16 4.65
CA LEU A 214 -6.02 1.48 4.37
C LEU A 214 -6.55 1.66 2.95
N HIS A 215 -6.14 0.81 2.00
CA HIS A 215 -6.40 1.06 0.58
C HIS A 215 -6.95 -0.13 -0.19
N ALA A 216 -6.81 -1.35 0.31
CA ALA A 216 -7.34 -2.53 -0.36
C ALA A 216 -8.86 -2.65 -0.14
N PRO A 217 -9.58 -3.28 -1.09
CA PRO A 217 -10.96 -3.69 -0.86
C PRO A 217 -11.09 -4.56 0.41
N PRO A 218 -12.18 -4.45 1.19
CA PRO A 218 -12.39 -5.24 2.40
C PRO A 218 -12.23 -6.75 2.20
N GLU A 219 -12.59 -7.26 1.02
CA GLU A 219 -12.44 -8.68 0.66
C GLU A 219 -10.99 -9.15 0.73
N VAL A 220 -10.01 -8.27 0.55
CA VAL A 220 -8.58 -8.60 0.65
C VAL A 220 -8.12 -8.68 2.10
N VAL A 221 -8.58 -7.77 2.95
CA VAL A 221 -8.00 -7.55 4.29
C VAL A 221 -8.86 -8.07 5.45
N CYS A 222 -10.16 -8.29 5.24
CA CYS A 222 -11.09 -8.77 6.26
C CYS A 222 -11.15 -10.31 6.35
N ALA A 223 -10.48 -11.04 5.46
CA ALA A 223 -10.35 -12.49 5.57
C ALA A 223 -9.67 -12.85 6.91
N PRO A 224 -10.27 -13.66 7.81
CA PRO A 224 -9.75 -13.85 9.18
C PRO A 224 -8.29 -14.33 9.26
N ASN A 225 -7.90 -15.19 8.32
CA ASN A 225 -6.53 -15.72 8.19
C ASN A 225 -5.48 -14.66 7.82
N LEU A 226 -5.90 -13.50 7.31
CA LEU A 226 -5.04 -12.35 7.01
C LEU A 226 -5.24 -11.23 8.04
N GLN A 227 -6.48 -10.93 8.40
CA GLN A 227 -6.84 -9.88 9.34
C GLN A 227 -6.17 -10.07 10.70
N TYR A 228 -6.24 -11.28 11.27
CA TYR A 228 -5.68 -11.53 12.59
C TYR A 228 -4.14 -11.35 12.61
N PRO A 229 -3.37 -11.93 11.66
CA PRO A 229 -1.94 -11.63 11.56
C PRO A 229 -1.62 -10.15 11.33
N CYS A 230 -2.39 -9.43 10.51
CA CYS A 230 -2.21 -7.98 10.35
C CYS A 230 -2.36 -7.25 11.69
N ILE A 231 -3.47 -7.48 12.42
CA ILE A 231 -3.69 -6.89 13.75
C ILE A 231 -2.56 -7.25 14.70
N ASN A 232 -2.09 -8.50 14.67
CA ASN A 232 -1.00 -8.96 15.51
C ASN A 232 0.33 -8.26 15.19
N GLN A 233 0.58 -7.89 13.93
CA GLN A 233 1.75 -7.08 13.57
C GLN A 233 1.71 -5.71 14.25
N PHE A 234 0.59 -4.98 14.18
CA PHE A 234 0.44 -3.70 14.88
C PHE A 234 0.56 -3.87 16.40
N ARG A 235 -0.03 -4.94 16.93
CA ARG A 235 0.03 -5.31 18.33
C ARG A 235 1.48 -5.45 18.82
N GLN A 236 2.33 -6.12 18.06
CA GLN A 236 3.76 -6.28 18.35
C GLN A 236 4.51 -4.95 18.26
N CYS A 237 4.23 -4.14 17.24
CA CYS A 237 4.85 -2.81 17.10
C CYS A 237 4.51 -1.87 18.28
N LEU A 238 3.28 -1.90 18.81
CA LEU A 238 2.92 -1.13 20.02
C LEU A 238 3.68 -1.59 21.28
N GLN A 239 4.11 -2.85 21.32
CA GLN A 239 4.88 -3.42 22.43
C GLN A 239 6.41 -3.33 22.23
N SER A 240 6.89 -2.87 21.08
CA SER A 240 8.33 -2.77 20.77
C SER A 240 9.05 -1.85 21.74
N ASP A 241 10.25 -2.20 22.20
CA ASP A 241 11.06 -1.30 23.05
C ASP A 241 11.55 -0.04 22.30
N ASN A 242 11.48 -0.05 20.96
CA ASN A 242 11.86 1.09 20.15
C ASN A 242 10.72 2.13 20.08
N ILE A 243 10.94 3.28 20.72
CA ILE A 243 9.96 4.37 20.76
C ILE A 243 9.53 4.89 19.39
N THR A 244 10.44 4.88 18.41
CA THR A 244 10.14 5.29 17.04
C THR A 244 9.17 4.32 16.37
N VAL A 245 9.33 3.02 16.62
CA VAL A 245 8.40 1.97 16.14
C VAL A 245 7.04 2.16 16.80
N LYS A 246 6.97 2.38 18.12
CA LYS A 246 5.70 2.67 18.81
C LYS A 246 5.01 3.91 18.24
N LEU A 247 5.75 5.01 18.10
CA LEU A 247 5.21 6.27 17.59
C LEU A 247 4.63 6.10 16.18
N LYS A 248 5.38 5.47 15.27
CA LYS A 248 4.89 5.18 13.92
C LYS A 248 3.68 4.24 13.93
N CYS A 249 3.66 3.27 14.84
CA CYS A 249 2.52 2.37 15.00
C CYS A 249 1.27 3.14 15.44
N VAL A 250 1.35 3.99 16.48
CA VAL A 250 0.20 4.79 16.93
C VAL A 250 -0.28 5.74 15.83
N GLN A 251 0.63 6.43 15.12
CA GLN A 251 0.29 7.28 13.97
C GLN A 251 -0.53 6.53 12.91
N THR A 252 -0.13 5.29 12.63
CA THR A 252 -0.77 4.45 11.63
C THR A 252 -2.07 3.85 12.14
N VAL A 253 -2.15 3.48 13.41
CA VAL A 253 -3.37 2.98 14.04
C VAL A 253 -4.44 4.07 14.06
N ARG A 254 -4.07 5.33 14.31
CA ARG A 254 -5.00 6.48 14.22
C ARG A 254 -5.67 6.57 12.85
N THR A 255 -4.91 6.43 11.76
CA THR A 255 -5.47 6.49 10.41
C THR A 255 -6.38 5.28 10.11
N ILE A 256 -6.05 4.10 10.64
CA ILE A 256 -6.92 2.91 10.55
C ILE A 256 -8.22 3.10 11.35
N PHE A 257 -8.17 3.70 12.53
CA PHE A 257 -9.39 3.99 13.32
C PHE A 257 -10.31 4.98 12.61
N ALA A 258 -9.72 5.95 11.91
CA ALA A 258 -10.42 6.91 11.07
C ALA A 258 -10.87 6.36 9.71
N HIS A 259 -10.59 5.09 9.39
CA HIS A 259 -10.96 4.49 8.11
C HIS A 259 -12.47 4.59 7.86
N SER A 260 -12.84 4.89 6.61
CA SER A 260 -14.23 5.14 6.21
C SER A 260 -15.10 3.89 6.31
N ASP A 261 -14.53 2.73 5.97
CA ASP A 261 -15.18 1.43 6.13
C ASP A 261 -15.00 0.89 7.55
N ARG A 262 -16.13 0.68 8.24
CA ARG A 262 -16.18 0.17 9.61
C ARG A 262 -15.94 -1.34 9.71
N ASN A 263 -16.15 -2.10 8.65
CA ASN A 263 -15.80 -3.52 8.61
C ASN A 263 -14.29 -3.73 8.70
N VAL A 264 -13.52 -2.77 8.18
CA VAL A 264 -12.05 -2.72 8.30
C VAL A 264 -11.64 -2.15 9.66
N ALA A 265 -12.17 -0.99 10.06
CA ALA A 265 -11.70 -0.29 11.26
C ALA A 265 -12.01 -1.02 12.58
N THR A 266 -13.23 -1.56 12.73
CA THR A 266 -13.78 -2.05 14.01
C THR A 266 -12.92 -3.13 14.67
N PRO A 267 -12.45 -4.17 13.94
CA PRO A 267 -11.56 -5.20 14.52
C PRO A 267 -10.25 -4.62 15.06
N TYR A 268 -9.66 -3.62 14.41
CA TYR A 268 -8.44 -2.95 14.86
C TYR A 268 -8.72 -2.09 16.10
N ILE A 269 -9.84 -1.37 16.12
CA ILE A 269 -10.26 -0.57 17.29
C ILE A 269 -10.36 -1.47 18.51
N HIS A 270 -11.13 -2.56 18.44
CA HIS A 270 -11.29 -3.48 19.56
C HIS A 270 -9.98 -4.11 20.01
N ALA A 271 -9.08 -4.45 19.08
CA ALA A 271 -7.85 -5.15 19.40
C ALA A 271 -6.71 -4.24 19.89
N LEU A 272 -6.69 -2.96 19.50
CA LEU A 272 -5.54 -2.07 19.70
C LEU A 272 -5.84 -0.85 20.58
N ALA A 273 -7.07 -0.34 20.59
CA ALA A 273 -7.42 0.85 21.38
C ALA A 273 -7.20 0.66 22.89
N PRO A 274 -7.56 -0.48 23.52
CA PRO A 274 -7.32 -0.68 24.95
C PRO A 274 -5.85 -0.51 25.35
N ARG A 275 -4.91 -0.95 24.51
CA ARG A 275 -3.47 -0.84 24.78
C ARG A 275 -2.95 0.59 24.72
N ILE A 276 -3.50 1.39 23.80
CA ILE A 276 -3.14 2.82 23.70
C ILE A 276 -3.67 3.56 24.94
N ILE A 277 -4.89 3.22 25.38
CA ILE A 277 -5.49 3.77 26.60
C ILE A 277 -4.67 3.36 27.83
N GLU A 278 -4.31 2.08 27.97
CA GLU A 278 -3.45 1.58 29.05
C GLU A 278 -2.12 2.34 29.12
N PHE A 279 -1.47 2.58 27.96
CA PHE A 279 -0.25 3.39 27.91
C PHE A 279 -0.46 4.81 28.46
N LEU A 280 -1.59 5.46 28.17
CA LEU A 280 -1.90 6.80 28.67
C LEU A 280 -2.06 6.86 30.19
N TYR A 281 -2.32 5.74 30.87
CA TYR A 281 -2.38 5.67 32.34
C TYR A 281 -1.01 5.45 33.01
N THR A 282 0.05 5.19 32.26
CA THR A 282 1.40 4.94 32.80
C THR A 282 2.11 6.22 33.25
N ASP A 283 3.10 6.10 34.14
CA ASP A 283 3.91 7.26 34.53
C ASP A 283 4.72 7.83 33.36
N ALA A 284 5.12 6.97 32.42
CA ALA A 284 5.86 7.36 31.21
C ALA A 284 5.06 8.31 30.30
N SER A 285 3.73 8.20 30.27
CA SER A 285 2.90 9.14 29.51
C SER A 285 2.67 10.46 30.25
N ARG A 286 2.59 10.42 31.58
CA ARG A 286 2.33 11.59 32.44
C ARG A 286 3.54 12.49 32.61
N LEU A 287 4.74 11.92 32.58
CA LEU A 287 6.00 12.61 32.78
C LEU A 287 6.97 12.26 31.65
N PRO A 288 6.71 12.70 30.39
CA PRO A 288 7.61 12.44 29.28
C PRO A 288 8.95 13.15 29.50
N VAL A 289 10.05 12.39 29.42
CA VAL A 289 11.42 12.90 29.64
C VAL A 289 12.18 13.20 28.34
N SER A 290 11.57 12.94 27.19
CA SER A 290 12.15 13.27 25.87
C SER A 290 11.09 13.69 24.86
N ASP A 291 11.50 14.41 23.81
CA ASP A 291 10.62 14.85 22.71
C ASP A 291 9.93 13.66 22.02
N ALA A 292 10.61 12.52 21.92
CA ALA A 292 10.05 11.29 21.35
C ALA A 292 8.94 10.71 22.23
N GLN A 293 9.10 10.73 23.56
CA GLN A 293 8.06 10.31 24.50
C GLN A 293 6.89 11.28 24.51
N LEU A 294 7.15 12.58 24.50
CA LEU A 294 6.10 13.59 24.37
C LEU A 294 5.29 13.39 23.08
N SER A 295 5.97 13.17 21.95
CA SER A 295 5.33 12.88 20.66
C SER A 295 4.46 11.63 20.72
N LEU A 296 4.94 10.55 21.35
CA LEU A 296 4.16 9.32 21.52
C LEU A 296 2.93 9.53 22.40
N THR A 297 3.05 10.28 23.50
CA THR A 297 1.93 10.64 24.38
C THR A 297 0.88 11.45 23.64
N LEU A 298 1.28 12.56 22.99
CA LEU A 298 0.35 13.41 22.24
C LEU A 298 -0.36 12.64 21.13
N GLU A 299 0.38 11.81 20.40
CA GLU A 299 -0.20 10.99 19.34
C GLU A 299 -1.18 9.94 19.89
N SER A 300 -0.90 9.36 21.06
CA SER A 300 -1.80 8.43 21.73
C SER A 300 -3.08 9.13 22.18
N ILE A 301 -2.99 10.36 22.70
CA ILE A 301 -4.16 11.19 23.05
C ILE A 301 -5.00 11.47 21.81
N HIS A 302 -4.41 11.99 20.73
CA HIS A 302 -5.12 12.25 19.47
C HIS A 302 -5.78 10.98 18.89
N THR A 303 -5.17 9.82 19.08
CA THR A 303 -5.72 8.53 18.64
C THR A 303 -6.98 8.17 19.43
N VAL A 304 -6.99 8.40 20.74
CA VAL A 304 -8.18 8.17 21.58
C VAL A 304 -9.26 9.22 21.29
N GLU A 305 -8.90 10.49 21.10
CA GLU A 305 -9.83 11.54 20.70
C GLU A 305 -10.55 11.20 19.39
N THR A 306 -9.82 10.63 18.42
CA THR A 306 -10.42 10.13 17.17
C THR A 306 -11.56 9.16 17.47
N LEU A 307 -11.43 8.26 18.45
CA LEU A 307 -12.51 7.33 18.82
C LEU A 307 -13.73 8.04 19.44
N ILE A 308 -13.52 9.11 20.21
CA ILE A 308 -14.61 9.91 20.80
C ILE A 308 -15.43 10.55 19.69
N THR A 309 -14.78 11.19 18.70
CA THR A 309 -15.47 11.80 17.56
C THR A 309 -16.28 10.80 16.72
N LEU A 310 -15.89 9.53 16.76
CA LEU A 310 -16.58 8.44 16.07
C LEU A 310 -17.75 7.85 16.88
N ALA A 311 -17.68 7.95 18.21
CA ALA A 311 -18.69 7.48 19.13
C ALA A 311 -19.82 8.50 19.36
N GLU A 312 -19.56 9.79 19.09
CA GLU A 312 -20.60 10.81 19.15
C GLU A 312 -21.71 10.50 18.13
N PRO A 313 -22.95 10.23 18.58
CA PRO A 313 -24.05 9.98 17.66
C PRO A 313 -24.24 11.23 16.80
N LYS A 314 -24.32 11.04 15.47
CA LYS A 314 -24.83 12.06 14.56
C LYS A 314 -26.28 12.36 14.96
N HIS A 315 -26.48 13.31 15.85
CA HIS A 315 -27.80 13.79 16.24
C HIS A 315 -28.51 14.41 15.02
N SER A 316 -29.57 13.73 14.59
CA SER A 316 -30.79 14.24 13.95
C SER A 316 -30.69 15.16 12.73
N LYS A 317 -31.04 14.62 11.55
CA LYS A 317 -32.06 15.26 10.70
C LYS A 317 -33.28 14.35 10.65
N LEU A 318 -34.12 14.45 11.68
CA LEU A 318 -35.53 14.12 11.52
C LEU A 318 -36.12 15.20 10.60
N PRO A 319 -36.72 14.86 9.45
CA PRO A 319 -37.46 15.86 8.70
C PRO A 319 -38.68 16.25 9.52
N HIS A 320 -38.71 17.50 9.96
CA HIS A 320 -39.93 18.10 10.49
C HIS A 320 -41.00 18.03 9.39
N GLN A 321 -42.04 17.24 9.65
CA GLN A 321 -43.34 17.40 9.00
C GLN A 321 -43.87 18.78 9.35
N TYR A 322 -44.12 19.61 8.32
CA TYR A 322 -45.19 20.60 8.26
C TYR A 322 -45.61 20.76 6.81
#